data_AF-A0A1S8C9F5-F1
#
_entry.id   AF-A0A1S8C9F5-F1
#
_cell.length_a   1.000
_cell.length_b   1.000
_cell.length_c   1.000
_cell.angle_alpha   90.00
_cell.angle_beta   90.00
_cell.angle_gamma   90.00
#
_symmetry.space_group_name_H-M   'P 1'
#
loop_
_entity.id
_entity.type
_entity.pdbx_description
1 polymer ?
#
loop_
_entity_poly.entity_id
_entity_poly.type
_entity_poly.pdbx_seq_one_letter_code
_entity_poly.pdbx_strand_id
1 'polypeptide(L)'
;MTASADQAVTAAVAVARQHGIRVADPVLLSWGVNAVVHLPPAPLVARVAVHTPLLRPQIHRPFAREVALGTALAAGRRGRSVPPSDPAAARPARARRADPVVLASCRRVAGSTHRAAAGRALAELHEVLGTLPPLWTGSPLDRPLEDLAVFVDSGTGLGAD
;
A
#
# COMPACT_ATOMS: atom_id res chain seq x y z
N MET A 1 -3.61 1.75 20.54
CA MET A 1 -2.22 1.27 20.45
C MET A 1 -1.86 1.08 18.99
N THR A 2 -0.78 1.72 18.55
CA THR A 2 -0.17 1.49 17.24
C THR A 2 0.54 0.14 17.25
N ALA A 3 0.55 -0.55 16.10
CA ALA A 3 1.27 -1.82 16.02
C ALA A 3 2.78 -1.58 16.15
N SER A 4 3.51 -2.53 16.74
CA SER A 4 4.97 -2.55 16.74
C SER A 4 5.54 -3.06 15.40
N ALA A 5 6.84 -2.89 15.21
CA ALA A 5 7.56 -3.44 14.05
C ALA A 5 7.38 -4.96 13.93
N ASP A 6 7.54 -5.68 15.04
CA ASP A 6 7.38 -7.13 15.09
C ASP A 6 5.94 -7.56 14.79
N GLN A 7 4.95 -6.80 15.26
CA GLN A 7 3.54 -7.06 14.96
C GLN A 7 3.24 -6.86 13.47
N ALA A 8 3.83 -5.84 12.83
CA ALA A 8 3.68 -5.63 11.39
C ALA A 8 4.32 -6.75 10.57
N VAL A 9 5.53 -7.20 10.93
CA VAL A 9 6.21 -8.35 10.29
C VAL A 9 5.38 -9.62 10.47
N THR A 10 4.89 -9.87 11.68
CA THR A 10 4.04 -11.04 11.98
C THR A 10 2.76 -11.03 11.16
N ALA A 11 2.09 -9.88 11.05
CA ALA A 11 0.89 -9.73 10.25
C ALA A 11 1.16 -9.99 8.76
N ALA A 12 2.26 -9.44 8.22
CA ALA A 12 2.66 -9.67 6.83
C ALA A 12 2.92 -11.15 6.54
N VAL A 13 3.65 -11.84 7.42
CA VAL A 13 3.94 -13.28 7.32
C VAL A 13 2.65 -14.10 7.39
N ALA A 14 1.75 -13.76 8.31
CA ALA A 14 0.50 -14.48 8.50
C ALA A 14 -0.41 -14.36 7.26
N VAL A 15 -0.57 -13.15 6.71
CA VAL A 15 -1.33 -12.94 5.47
C VAL A 15 -0.68 -13.68 4.30
N ALA A 16 0.64 -13.61 4.13
CA ALA A 16 1.33 -14.34 3.07
C ALA A 16 1.08 -15.85 3.13
N ARG A 17 1.15 -16.44 4.34
CA ARG A 17 0.86 -17.86 4.56
C ARG A 17 -0.58 -18.25 4.27
N GLN A 18 -1.55 -17.38 4.54
CA GLN A 18 -2.95 -17.60 4.17
C GLN A 18 -3.15 -17.70 2.65
N HIS A 19 -2.29 -17.03 1.87
CA HIS A 19 -2.25 -17.11 0.42
C HIS A 19 -1.33 -18.23 -0.11
N GLY A 20 -0.85 -19.14 0.74
CA GLY A 20 0.01 -20.25 0.34
C GLY A 20 1.46 -19.83 0.01
N ILE A 21 1.85 -18.60 0.34
CA ILE A 21 3.19 -18.08 0.06
C ILE A 21 4.15 -18.56 1.15
N ARG A 22 5.22 -19.25 0.73
CA ARG A 22 6.32 -19.63 1.62
C ARG A 22 7.11 -18.38 2.01
N VAL A 23 7.32 -18.19 3.31
CA VAL A 23 8.15 -17.12 3.86
C VAL A 23 9.26 -17.70 4.75
N ALA A 24 10.49 -17.27 4.52
CA ALA A 24 11.71 -17.54 5.27
C ALA A 24 12.41 -16.19 5.52
N ASP A 25 12.86 -15.95 6.74
CA ASP A 25 13.65 -14.76 7.13
C ASP A 25 13.07 -13.42 6.64
N PRO A 26 11.85 -13.04 7.07
CA PRO A 26 11.24 -11.78 6.64
C PRO A 26 12.10 -10.58 7.07
N VAL A 27 12.25 -9.60 6.17
CA VAL A 27 13.10 -8.44 6.41
C VAL A 27 12.27 -7.17 6.39
N LEU A 28 12.30 -6.42 7.47
CA LEU A 28 11.72 -5.07 7.50
C LEU A 28 12.61 -4.11 6.71
N LEU A 29 12.07 -3.56 5.62
CA LEU A 29 12.76 -2.60 4.75
C LEU A 29 12.53 -1.16 5.19
N SER A 30 11.36 -0.86 5.76
CA SER A 30 10.99 0.48 6.20
C SER A 30 9.94 0.43 7.30
N TRP A 31 10.00 1.39 8.23
CA TRP A 31 9.08 1.60 9.32
C TRP A 31 8.58 3.05 9.32
N GLY A 32 7.27 3.24 9.47
CA GLY A 32 6.66 4.58 9.48
C GLY A 32 5.14 4.48 9.41
N VAL A 33 4.51 5.35 8.61
CA VAL A 33 3.05 5.33 8.41
C VAL A 33 2.59 3.96 7.88
N ASN A 34 3.40 3.36 7.03
CA ASN A 34 3.32 1.95 6.66
C ASN A 34 4.64 1.25 7.03
N ALA A 35 4.58 -0.02 7.41
CA ALA A 35 5.75 -0.89 7.42
C ALA A 35 5.89 -1.57 6.06
N VAL A 36 7.12 -1.72 5.57
CA VAL A 36 7.42 -2.39 4.31
C VAL A 36 8.27 -3.61 4.61
N VAL A 37 7.79 -4.80 4.28
CA VAL A 37 8.39 -6.09 4.67
C VAL A 37 8.69 -6.92 3.43
N HIS A 38 9.94 -7.31 3.22
CA HIS A 38 10.33 -8.29 2.21
C HIS A 38 10.05 -9.72 2.73
N LEU A 39 9.51 -10.58 1.88
CA LEU A 39 9.06 -11.93 2.24
C LEU A 39 9.78 -13.02 1.43
N PRO A 40 11.09 -13.26 1.66
CA PRO A 40 11.84 -14.28 0.93
C PRO A 40 11.29 -15.69 1.18
N PRO A 41 11.55 -16.68 0.32
CA PRO A 41 12.24 -16.58 -0.97
C PRO A 41 11.36 -15.99 -2.07
N ALA A 42 10.06 -15.77 -1.80
CA ALA A 42 9.19 -15.09 -2.76
C ALA A 42 9.73 -13.67 -2.99
N PRO A 43 9.76 -13.17 -4.24
CA PRO A 43 10.26 -11.83 -4.52
C PRO A 43 9.20 -10.76 -4.16
N LEU A 44 8.52 -10.91 -3.02
CA LEU A 44 7.36 -10.13 -2.63
C LEU A 44 7.71 -9.13 -1.53
N VAL A 45 7.08 -7.96 -1.62
CA VAL A 45 7.08 -6.96 -0.57
C VAL A 45 5.64 -6.79 -0.06
N ALA A 46 5.48 -6.72 1.25
CA ALA A 46 4.21 -6.43 1.90
C ALA A 46 4.25 -5.02 2.49
N ARG A 47 3.23 -4.23 2.19
CA ARG A 47 2.96 -2.95 2.84
C ARG A 47 1.90 -3.15 3.91
N VAL A 48 2.26 -2.87 5.15
CA VAL A 48 1.38 -3.01 6.31
C VAL A 48 0.98 -1.62 6.77
N ALA A 49 -0.32 -1.33 6.80
CA ALA A 49 -0.87 -0.06 7.27
C ALA A 49 -0.79 0.00 8.80
N VAL A 50 0.20 0.73 9.32
CA VAL A 50 0.44 0.82 10.78
C VAL A 50 -0.31 2.02 11.37
N HIS A 51 -0.12 3.20 10.77
CA HIS A 51 -0.69 4.45 11.29
C HIS A 51 -1.79 5.02 10.40
N THR A 52 -1.83 4.67 9.11
CA THR A 52 -2.89 5.13 8.20
C THR A 52 -4.32 4.84 8.71
N PRO A 53 -4.60 3.69 9.36
CA PRO A 53 -5.93 3.44 9.91
C PRO A 53 -6.38 4.38 11.03
N LEU A 54 -5.44 5.10 11.67
CA LEU A 54 -5.76 6.07 12.75
C LEU A 54 -6.51 7.28 12.20
N LEU A 55 -6.14 7.73 10.99
CA LEU A 55 -6.78 8.86 10.31
C LEU A 55 -7.84 8.41 9.31
N ARG A 56 -7.74 7.17 8.81
CA ARG A 56 -8.62 6.60 7.79
C ARG A 56 -9.25 5.28 8.26
N PRO A 57 -10.35 5.31 9.03
CA PRO A 57 -11.01 4.11 9.53
C PRO A 57 -11.45 3.16 8.40
N GLN A 58 -11.80 3.72 7.24
CA GLN A 58 -12.19 2.98 6.03
C GLN A 58 -10.99 2.68 5.11
N ILE A 59 -9.84 2.33 5.68
CA ILE A 59 -8.55 2.10 4.98
C ILE A 59 -8.62 1.14 3.78
N HIS A 60 -9.61 0.26 3.72
CA HIS A 60 -9.82 -0.65 2.58
C HIS A 60 -10.16 0.10 1.28
N ARG A 61 -10.81 1.26 1.35
CA ARG A 61 -11.17 2.07 0.17
C ARG A 61 -9.95 2.63 -0.56
N PRO A 62 -9.03 3.40 0.08
CA PRO A 62 -7.82 3.88 -0.59
C PRO A 62 -6.97 2.73 -1.12
N PHE A 63 -6.86 1.63 -0.37
CA PHE A 63 -6.04 0.50 -0.80
C PHE A 63 -6.64 -0.22 -2.01
N ALA A 64 -7.97 -0.44 -2.04
CA ALA A 64 -8.63 -1.02 -3.20
C ALA A 64 -8.45 -0.15 -4.45
N ARG A 65 -8.51 1.18 -4.29
CA ARG A 65 -8.26 2.14 -5.37
C ARG A 65 -6.83 2.07 -5.89
N GLU A 66 -5.85 2.00 -5.00
CA GLU A 66 -4.42 1.85 -5.35
C GLU A 66 -4.19 0.56 -6.15
N VAL A 67 -4.80 -0.55 -5.72
CA VAL A 67 -4.71 -1.84 -6.42
C VAL A 67 -5.36 -1.77 -7.78
N ALA A 68 -6.58 -1.21 -7.88
CA ALA A 68 -7.28 -1.04 -9.15
C ALA A 68 -6.45 -0.21 -10.15
N LEU A 69 -5.85 0.89 -9.68
CA LEU A 69 -4.97 1.73 -10.49
C LEU A 69 -3.70 1.00 -10.91
N GLY A 70 -3.02 0.32 -9.99
CA GLY A 70 -1.83 -0.46 -10.29
C GLY A 70 -2.09 -1.56 -11.32
N THR A 71 -3.22 -2.25 -11.20
CA THR A 71 -3.66 -3.27 -12.16
C THR A 71 -3.98 -2.67 -13.53
N ALA A 72 -4.67 -1.53 -13.60
CA ALA A 72 -4.98 -0.87 -14.88
C ALA A 72 -3.71 -0.40 -15.61
N LEU A 73 -2.76 0.20 -14.89
CA LEU A 73 -1.47 0.62 -15.44
C LEU A 73 -0.64 -0.58 -15.95
N ALA A 74 -0.65 -1.68 -15.20
CA ALA A 74 0.00 -2.93 -15.58
C ALA A 74 -0.58 -3.53 -16.87
N ALA A 75 -1.92 -3.60 -16.97
CA ALA A 75 -2.62 -4.15 -18.13
C ALA A 75 -2.36 -3.35 -19.41
N GLY A 76 -2.29 -2.02 -19.29
CA GLY A 76 -2.00 -1.14 -20.42
C GLY A 76 -0.56 -1.20 -20.93
N ARG A 77 0.38 -1.83 -20.20
CA ARG A 77 1.84 -1.69 -20.40
C ARG A 77 2.27 -0.22 -20.54
N ARG A 78 1.61 0.66 -19.79
CA ARG A 78 1.64 2.11 -19.99
C ARG A 78 2.26 2.77 -18.77
N GLY A 79 3.36 3.48 -18.99
CA GLY A 79 4.16 4.12 -17.94
C GLY A 79 5.09 3.14 -17.19
N ARG A 80 6.07 3.70 -16.48
CA ARG A 80 6.99 2.95 -15.61
C ARG A 80 6.33 2.61 -14.27
N SER A 81 5.25 1.82 -14.29
CA SER A 81 4.61 1.29 -13.09
C SER A 81 5.16 -0.09 -12.76
N VAL A 82 5.38 -0.38 -11.47
CA VAL A 82 5.68 -1.74 -11.01
C VAL A 82 4.36 -2.45 -10.82
N PRO A 83 4.04 -3.47 -11.63
CA PRO A 83 2.75 -4.15 -11.52
C PRO A 83 2.66 -4.87 -10.16
N PRO A 84 1.45 -4.96 -9.57
CA PRO A 84 1.22 -5.93 -8.50
C PRO A 84 1.57 -7.33 -9.03
N SER A 85 2.40 -8.07 -8.30
CA SER A 85 2.91 -9.37 -8.74
C SER A 85 1.80 -10.41 -8.97
N ASP A 86 0.71 -10.27 -8.23
CA ASP A 86 -0.52 -11.05 -8.38
C ASP A 86 -1.69 -10.16 -7.88
N PRO A 87 -2.71 -9.86 -8.70
CA PRO A 87 -3.89 -9.11 -8.28
C PRO A 87 -4.64 -9.73 -7.09
N ALA A 88 -4.57 -11.04 -6.90
CA ALA A 88 -5.18 -11.73 -5.76
C ALA A 88 -4.38 -11.53 -4.47
N ALA A 89 -3.04 -11.62 -4.53
CA ALA A 89 -2.14 -11.29 -3.42
C ALA A 89 -2.12 -9.79 -3.09
N ALA A 90 -2.40 -8.95 -4.08
CA ALA A 90 -2.51 -7.51 -3.93
C ALA A 90 -3.85 -7.06 -3.31
N ARG A 91 -4.70 -7.96 -2.81
CA ARG A 91 -5.91 -7.53 -2.11
C ARG A 91 -5.59 -7.14 -0.66
N PRO A 92 -6.21 -6.07 -0.13
CA PRO A 92 -6.11 -5.75 1.29
C PRO A 92 -6.62 -6.92 2.13
N ALA A 93 -5.78 -7.44 3.02
CA ALA A 93 -6.09 -8.58 3.87
C ALA A 93 -5.68 -8.31 5.32
N ARG A 94 -6.31 -9.04 6.24
CA ARG A 94 -5.92 -9.09 7.64
C ARG A 94 -5.87 -10.55 8.06
N ALA A 95 -4.84 -10.96 8.79
CA ALA A 95 -4.81 -12.33 9.30
C ALA A 95 -5.84 -12.54 10.42
N ARG A 96 -6.04 -11.53 11.26
CA ARG A 96 -7.10 -11.43 12.27
C ARG A 96 -7.80 -10.08 12.19
N ARG A 97 -9.04 -9.99 12.70
CA ARG A 97 -9.83 -8.74 12.68
C ARG A 97 -9.11 -7.53 13.32
N ALA A 98 -8.29 -7.78 14.34
CA ALA A 98 -7.53 -6.76 15.05
C ALA A 98 -6.15 -6.44 14.41
N ASP A 99 -5.68 -7.25 13.47
CA ASP A 99 -4.36 -7.08 12.85
C ASP A 99 -4.35 -5.89 11.90
N PRO A 100 -3.20 -5.22 11.68
CA PRO A 100 -3.11 -4.15 10.68
C PRO A 100 -3.47 -4.65 9.28
N VAL A 101 -3.92 -3.74 8.41
CA VAL A 101 -4.22 -4.08 7.02
C VAL A 101 -2.93 -4.30 6.26
N VAL A 102 -2.82 -5.48 5.65
CA VAL A 102 -1.69 -5.86 4.82
C VAL A 102 -2.09 -5.78 3.36
N LEU A 103 -1.24 -5.15 2.56
CA LEU A 103 -1.27 -5.18 1.11
C LEU A 103 0.01 -5.86 0.63
N ALA A 104 -0.05 -7.08 0.12
CA ALA A 104 1.12 -7.73 -0.46
C ALA A 104 1.27 -7.27 -1.92
N SER A 105 2.17 -6.31 -2.17
CA SER A 105 2.41 -5.81 -3.52
C SER A 105 3.88 -5.76 -3.90
N CYS A 106 4.11 -6.25 -5.12
CA CYS A 106 5.24 -5.98 -5.99
C CYS A 106 6.50 -6.83 -5.83
N ARG A 107 7.04 -7.12 -7.02
CA ARG A 107 8.39 -7.62 -7.23
C ARG A 107 9.36 -6.56 -6.76
N ARG A 108 10.37 -6.92 -5.96
CA ARG A 108 11.44 -5.99 -5.62
C ARG A 108 12.09 -5.45 -6.91
N VAL A 109 12.11 -4.13 -7.07
CA VAL A 109 12.79 -3.43 -8.18
C VAL A 109 13.95 -2.58 -7.65
N ALA A 110 15.01 -2.45 -8.43
CA ALA A 110 16.04 -1.45 -8.14
C ALA A 110 15.50 -0.05 -8.49
N GLY A 111 15.66 0.91 -7.58
CA GLY A 111 15.31 2.31 -7.84
C GLY A 111 16.32 3.00 -8.76
N SER A 112 15.91 4.09 -9.40
CA SER A 112 16.79 5.03 -10.10
C SER A 112 16.65 6.41 -9.51
N THR A 113 17.76 7.11 -9.28
CA THR A 113 17.80 8.49 -8.77
C THR A 113 17.87 9.54 -9.88
N HIS A 114 17.75 9.14 -11.16
CA HIS A 114 17.93 10.05 -12.28
C HIS A 114 16.70 10.97 -12.49
N ARG A 115 16.83 12.23 -12.06
CA ARG A 115 15.77 13.25 -12.11
C ARG A 115 15.10 13.42 -13.48
N ALA A 116 15.87 13.50 -14.57
CA ALA A 116 15.28 13.71 -15.91
C ALA A 116 14.47 12.48 -16.37
N ALA A 117 14.92 11.27 -16.03
CA ALA A 117 14.16 10.06 -16.30
C ALA A 117 12.87 10.01 -15.46
N ALA A 118 12.93 10.45 -14.20
CA ALA A 118 11.74 10.56 -13.35
C ALA A 118 10.73 11.57 -13.92
N GLY A 119 11.18 12.75 -14.38
CA GLY A 119 10.32 13.75 -14.99
C GLY A 119 9.58 13.25 -16.24
N ARG A 120 10.29 12.54 -17.14
CA ARG A 120 9.66 11.91 -18.32
C ARG A 120 8.67 10.82 -17.93
N ALA A 121 9.04 9.95 -16.99
CA ALA A 121 8.15 8.89 -16.51
C ALA A 121 6.87 9.44 -15.86
N LEU A 122 6.97 10.58 -15.15
CA LEU A 122 5.82 11.25 -14.57
C LEU A 122 4.90 11.86 -15.64
N ALA A 123 5.47 12.50 -16.67
CA ALA A 123 4.68 13.02 -17.80
C ALA A 123 3.95 11.89 -18.54
N GLU A 124 4.65 10.80 -18.86
CA GLU A 124 4.05 9.59 -19.46
C GLU A 124 2.93 9.02 -18.58
N LEU A 125 3.11 9.00 -17.25
CA LEU A 125 2.08 8.56 -16.32
C LEU A 125 0.84 9.46 -16.39
N HIS A 126 1.00 10.79 -16.43
CA HIS A 126 -0.13 11.72 -16.52
C HIS A 126 -0.95 11.54 -17.80
N GLU A 127 -0.28 11.37 -18.95
CA GLU A 127 -0.95 11.08 -20.22
C GLU A 127 -1.80 9.81 -20.13
N VAL A 128 -1.26 8.76 -19.51
CA VAL A 128 -1.99 7.49 -19.30
C VAL A 128 -3.17 7.68 -18.36
N LEU A 129 -2.96 8.37 -17.22
CA LEU A 129 -4.02 8.64 -16.25
C LEU A 129 -5.18 9.41 -16.88
N GLY A 130 -4.91 10.34 -17.80
CA GLY A 130 -5.94 11.08 -18.53
C GLY A 130 -6.83 10.23 -19.44
N THR A 131 -6.42 9.00 -19.77
CA THR A 131 -7.20 8.08 -20.61
C THR A 131 -8.01 7.05 -19.82
N LEU A 132 -7.76 6.91 -18.53
CA LEU A 132 -8.40 5.88 -17.71
C LEU A 132 -9.79 6.36 -17.26
N PRO A 133 -10.82 5.48 -17.33
CA PRO A 133 -12.08 5.78 -16.68
C PRO A 133 -11.89 5.80 -15.15
N PRO A 134 -12.82 6.37 -14.38
CA PRO A 134 -12.82 6.22 -12.94
C PRO A 134 -12.72 4.74 -12.53
N LEU A 135 -11.66 4.38 -11.81
CA LEU A 135 -11.39 3.00 -11.37
C LEU A 135 -11.98 2.70 -9.99
N TRP A 136 -12.83 3.59 -9.48
CA TRP A 136 -13.47 3.51 -8.18
C TRP A 136 -14.90 4.02 -8.27
N THR A 137 -15.73 3.63 -7.30
CA THR A 137 -17.06 4.18 -7.11
C THR A 137 -17.05 5.23 -6.00
N GLY A 138 -17.86 6.29 -6.15
CA GLY A 138 -17.99 7.34 -5.15
C GLY A 138 -17.05 8.54 -5.34
N SER A 139 -16.84 9.31 -4.27
CA SER A 139 -16.09 10.57 -4.31
C SER A 139 -14.65 10.37 -4.81
N PRO A 140 -14.18 11.17 -5.79
CA PRO A 140 -12.82 11.11 -6.30
C PRO A 140 -11.79 11.47 -5.23
N LEU A 141 -12.18 12.30 -4.27
CA LEU A 141 -11.35 12.63 -3.12
C LEU A 141 -11.71 11.68 -1.98
N ASP A 142 -10.74 10.86 -1.55
CA ASP A 142 -10.59 10.56 -0.13
C ASP A 142 -10.23 11.92 0.46
N ARG A 143 -11.20 12.68 0.98
CA ARG A 143 -11.01 14.12 1.19
C ARG A 143 -9.89 14.29 2.21
N PRO A 144 -8.76 14.93 1.86
CA PRO A 144 -7.68 15.18 2.84
C PRO A 144 -8.18 15.98 4.05
N LEU A 145 -9.26 16.75 3.86
CA LEU A 145 -9.96 17.46 4.92
C LEU A 145 -10.68 16.54 5.92
N GLU A 146 -11.08 15.33 5.52
CA GLU A 146 -11.66 14.33 6.44
C GLU A 146 -10.57 13.73 7.33
N ASP A 147 -9.35 13.53 6.82
CA ASP A 147 -8.20 13.13 7.66
C ASP A 147 -7.91 14.22 8.71
N LEU A 148 -8.01 15.50 8.33
CA LEU A 148 -7.86 16.63 9.25
C LEU A 148 -8.99 16.68 10.27
N ALA A 149 -10.24 16.43 9.89
CA ALA A 149 -11.35 16.36 10.83
C ALA A 149 -11.15 15.23 11.86
N VAL A 150 -10.76 14.04 11.40
CA VAL A 150 -10.41 12.91 12.29
C VAL A 150 -9.23 13.28 13.20
N PHE A 151 -8.22 13.97 12.68
CA PHE A 151 -7.09 14.43 13.48
C PHE A 151 -7.48 15.49 14.51
N VAL A 152 -8.37 16.44 14.18
CA VAL A 152 -8.89 17.40 15.17
C VAL A 152 -9.63 16.67 16.29
N ASP A 153 -10.41 15.65 15.96
CA ASP A 153 -11.20 14.90 16.96
C ASP A 153 -10.36 13.97 17.84
N SER A 154 -9.25 13.42 17.31
CA SER A 154 -8.51 12.33 17.96
C SER A 154 -7.02 12.60 18.17
N GLY A 155 -6.51 13.73 17.69
CA GLY A 155 -5.08 14.06 17.63
C GLY A 155 -4.42 14.13 18.99
N THR A 156 -5.11 14.62 20.02
CA THR A 156 -4.60 14.64 21.41
C THR A 156 -4.34 13.23 21.95
N GLY A 157 -5.22 12.28 21.63
CA GLY A 157 -5.01 10.86 21.91
C GLY A 157 -3.89 10.21 21.08
N LEU A 158 -3.42 10.90 20.04
CA LEU A 158 -2.29 10.52 19.19
C LEU A 158 -0.99 11.29 19.52
N GLY A 159 -1.01 12.16 20.54
CA GLY A 159 0.15 12.94 20.98
C GLY A 159 0.31 14.31 20.32
N ALA A 160 -0.76 14.88 19.77
CA ALA A 160 -0.80 16.29 19.39
C ALA A 160 -1.08 17.18 20.61
N ASP A 161 -0.42 18.34 20.65
CA ASP A 161 -0.61 19.37 21.69
C ASP A 161 -1.83 20.26 21.41
#